data_AF-A0A538QRL4-F1
#
_entry.id   AF-A0A538QRL4-F1
#
_cell.length_a   1.000
_cell.length_b   1.000
_cell.length_c   1.000
_cell.angle_alpha   90.00
_cell.angle_beta   90.00
_cell.angle_gamma   90.00
#
_symmetry.space_group_name_H-M   'P 1'
#
loop_
_entity.id
_entity.type
_entity.pdbx_description
1 polymer ?
#
loop_
_entity_poly.entity_id
_entity_poly.type
_entity_poly.pdbx_seq_one_letter_code
_entity_poly.pdbx_strand_id
1 'polypeptide(L)'
;WLGRETVRLGNSGESVTAHLASAMALVGLLVWILARSLYGPRLTGTGSQRFTLIAAFGAGSVFALLLFGSHVTATSQWYVFPDWPLMNGAVFPVLTDANSAQVLHRWIAVIVGLIVAAVLLAAWRTQPRTRPIVRLAVLAAALFPVQAIVGGLQILTGLSGWTQTLHLALGAVIWALLVALVSVSYLEARSRINETADTTGETATARHIERDDVDAEDLSTPRTRKEIVRAYVALTKPRIIELLLVTTVPAMVLAARAVPGIQLGHWLWLTVWTLVGGTLAAGSANAINCYLDRDIDLLMARTRRRPLPAHEVDPERAVVFGIALGAIAFAVLGFFVNLLAAFLGLLAIAFYVVVYTILLKRSTPQNIVIGGAAGALPPVIGWAAVTGNVGVPALLLFALVFYWTPPHFWALSLRIRKDYAAAGVPMLPVVCGIPETTRQIGLYTILMVAISLILFAVGRMGPVYLVAALVLGGLFLRQAWALWRRGDSEEESTAGAIRLYRYSISYLTLLFAAIAIDTLVLAALG
;
A
#
# COMPACT_ATOMS: atom_id res chain seq x y z
N TRP A 1 -8.09 13.11 -29.30
CA TRP A 1 -6.90 12.43 -29.84
C TRP A 1 -6.87 10.95 -29.49
N LEU A 2 -6.78 10.55 -28.22
CA LEU A 2 -6.74 9.11 -27.80
C LEU A 2 -7.90 8.26 -28.33
N GLY A 3 -9.12 8.78 -28.43
CA GLY A 3 -10.25 8.04 -29.00
C GLY A 3 -10.04 7.69 -30.49
N ARG A 4 -9.46 8.61 -31.27
CA ARG A 4 -9.08 8.35 -32.67
C ARG A 4 -8.01 7.27 -32.75
N GLU A 5 -7.01 7.33 -31.88
CA GLU A 5 -5.92 6.34 -31.87
C GLU A 5 -6.42 4.96 -31.44
N THR A 6 -7.38 4.90 -30.51
CA THR A 6 -8.02 3.65 -30.08
C THR A 6 -8.67 2.93 -31.26
N VAL A 7 -9.43 3.66 -32.08
CA VAL A 7 -10.05 3.12 -33.30
C VAL A 7 -8.99 2.70 -34.33
N ARG A 8 -7.96 3.53 -34.52
CA ARG A 8 -6.85 3.23 -35.45
C ARG A 8 -6.09 1.95 -35.06
N LEU A 9 -5.91 1.71 -33.76
CA LEU A 9 -5.29 0.51 -33.19
C LEU A 9 -6.25 -0.68 -33.07
N GLY A 10 -7.40 -0.64 -33.76
CA GLY A 10 -8.35 -1.75 -33.79
C GLY A 10 -9.01 -2.06 -32.44
N ASN A 11 -9.15 -1.07 -31.55
CA ASN A 11 -9.69 -1.22 -30.20
C ASN A 11 -8.92 -2.24 -29.34
N SER A 12 -7.59 -2.29 -29.48
CA SER A 12 -6.73 -3.07 -28.59
C SER A 12 -7.06 -2.80 -27.11
N GLY A 13 -6.95 -3.82 -26.25
CA GLY A 13 -7.28 -3.66 -24.83
C GLY A 13 -6.48 -2.55 -24.13
N GLU A 14 -5.22 -2.37 -24.53
CA GLU A 14 -4.36 -1.30 -24.03
C GLU A 14 -4.86 0.09 -24.43
N SER A 15 -5.20 0.28 -25.72
CA SER A 15 -5.68 1.57 -26.22
C SER A 15 -7.05 1.93 -25.64
N VAL A 16 -7.97 0.96 -25.52
CA VAL A 16 -9.28 1.16 -24.88
C VAL A 16 -9.10 1.53 -23.40
N THR A 17 -8.23 0.84 -22.68
CA THR A 17 -7.95 1.12 -21.27
C THR A 17 -7.32 2.51 -21.08
N ALA A 18 -6.38 2.90 -21.95
CA ALA A 18 -5.77 4.23 -21.91
C ALA A 18 -6.78 5.35 -22.22
N HIS A 19 -7.68 5.12 -23.18
CA HIS A 19 -8.75 6.05 -23.48
C HIS A 19 -9.73 6.20 -22.31
N LEU A 20 -10.15 5.07 -21.71
CA LEU A 20 -11.01 5.06 -20.51
C LEU A 20 -10.35 5.80 -19.34
N ALA A 21 -9.07 5.55 -19.06
CA ALA A 21 -8.34 6.24 -18.00
C ALA A 21 -8.37 7.76 -18.18
N SER A 22 -8.20 8.23 -19.41
CA SER A 22 -8.21 9.65 -19.75
C SER A 22 -9.61 10.26 -19.63
N ALA A 23 -10.64 9.54 -20.09
CA ALA A 23 -12.03 9.97 -19.97
C ALA A 23 -12.46 10.07 -18.50
N MET A 24 -12.09 9.09 -17.67
CA MET A 24 -12.36 9.11 -16.24
C MET A 24 -11.59 10.25 -15.57
N ALA A 25 -10.30 10.47 -15.86
CA ALA A 25 -9.57 11.62 -15.32
C ALA A 25 -10.27 12.97 -15.61
N LEU A 26 -10.82 13.14 -16.82
CA LEU A 26 -11.62 14.31 -17.17
C LEU A 26 -12.89 14.41 -16.33
N VAL A 27 -13.64 13.31 -16.17
CA VAL A 27 -14.84 13.29 -15.30
C VAL A 27 -14.48 13.68 -13.87
N GLY A 28 -13.37 13.16 -13.33
CA GLY A 28 -12.91 13.49 -11.99
C GLY A 28 -12.56 14.97 -11.84
N LEU A 29 -11.91 15.56 -12.84
CA LEU A 29 -11.62 16.99 -12.88
C LEU A 29 -12.92 17.82 -12.89
N LEU A 30 -13.92 17.42 -13.69
CA LEU A 30 -15.22 18.11 -13.72
C LEU A 30 -15.96 18.01 -12.38
N VAL A 31 -15.94 16.85 -11.74
CA VAL A 31 -16.50 16.66 -10.40
C VAL A 31 -15.78 17.53 -9.38
N TRP A 32 -14.44 17.62 -9.44
CA TRP A 32 -13.67 18.50 -8.58
C TRP A 32 -14.02 19.98 -8.79
N ILE A 33 -14.11 20.43 -10.06
CA ILE A 33 -14.48 21.82 -10.40
C ILE A 33 -15.89 22.14 -9.86
N LEU A 34 -16.85 21.23 -10.07
CA LEU A 34 -18.20 21.37 -9.55
C LEU A 34 -18.23 21.43 -8.02
N ALA A 35 -17.52 20.53 -7.34
CA ALA A 35 -17.44 20.57 -5.89
C ALA A 35 -16.79 21.89 -5.42
N ARG A 36 -15.70 22.32 -6.06
CA ARG A 36 -14.97 23.55 -5.71
C ARG A 36 -15.80 24.82 -5.90
N SER A 37 -16.69 24.85 -6.90
CA SER A 37 -17.55 26.03 -7.17
C SER A 37 -18.60 26.26 -6.08
N LEU A 38 -18.91 25.25 -5.26
CA LEU A 38 -19.84 25.34 -4.14
C LEU A 38 -19.23 25.97 -2.87
N TYR A 39 -17.93 26.28 -2.87
CA TYR A 39 -17.22 26.82 -1.71
C TYR A 39 -16.63 28.20 -2.00
N GLY A 40 -16.45 28.99 -0.94
CA GLY A 40 -15.87 30.33 -1.02
C GLY A 40 -14.49 30.38 -1.72
N PRO A 41 -14.11 31.55 -2.27
CA PRO A 41 -12.87 31.69 -3.05
C PRO A 41 -11.60 31.47 -2.23
N ARG A 42 -11.61 31.79 -0.94
CA ARG A 42 -10.48 31.57 -0.02
C ARG A 42 -10.80 30.48 0.99
N LEU A 43 -9.89 29.52 1.10
CA LEU A 43 -9.95 28.41 2.05
C LEU A 43 -8.76 28.56 2.99
N THR A 44 -9.01 28.85 4.27
CA THR A 44 -7.97 29.11 5.29
C THR A 44 -7.89 28.01 6.35
N GLY A 45 -8.81 27.04 6.32
CA GLY A 45 -8.87 25.97 7.31
C GLY A 45 -7.66 25.04 7.26
N THR A 46 -7.25 24.53 8.42
CA THR A 46 -6.13 23.58 8.61
C THR A 46 -6.62 22.20 9.07
N GLY A 47 -7.87 21.86 8.76
CA GLY A 47 -8.51 20.63 9.21
C GLY A 47 -7.77 19.36 8.78
N SER A 48 -7.91 18.32 9.62
CA SER A 48 -7.28 17.02 9.40
C SER A 48 -7.74 16.37 8.09
N GLN A 49 -6.78 16.00 7.25
CA GLN A 49 -7.01 15.34 5.95
C GLN A 49 -7.08 13.81 6.05
N ARG A 50 -7.16 13.25 7.26
CA ARG A 50 -7.13 11.78 7.46
C ARG A 50 -8.27 11.08 6.71
N PHE A 51 -9.50 11.59 6.82
CA PHE A 51 -10.64 11.01 6.11
C PHE A 51 -10.53 11.21 4.59
N THR A 52 -10.08 12.38 4.14
CA THR A 52 -9.84 12.66 2.72
C THR A 52 -8.88 11.66 2.09
N LEU A 53 -7.82 11.26 2.81
CA LEU A 53 -6.89 10.23 2.34
C LEU A 53 -7.55 8.84 2.23
N ILE A 54 -8.41 8.47 3.19
CA ILE A 54 -9.17 7.22 3.12
C ILE A 54 -10.10 7.23 1.90
N ALA A 55 -10.84 8.32 1.69
CA ALA A 55 -11.73 8.49 0.54
C ALA A 55 -10.94 8.48 -0.78
N ALA A 56 -9.77 9.14 -0.82
CA ALA A 56 -8.92 9.21 -2.02
C ALA A 56 -8.38 7.83 -2.40
N PHE A 57 -8.04 7.03 -1.39
CA PHE A 57 -7.68 5.64 -1.62
C PHE A 57 -8.87 4.81 -2.17
N GLY A 58 -10.07 4.99 -1.62
CA GLY A 58 -11.28 4.34 -2.16
C GLY A 58 -11.52 4.71 -3.63
N ALA A 59 -11.44 5.99 -3.97
CA ALA A 59 -11.56 6.48 -5.34
C ALA A 59 -10.47 5.90 -6.27
N GLY A 60 -9.21 5.89 -5.82
CA GLY A 60 -8.10 5.31 -6.55
C GLY A 60 -8.22 3.80 -6.78
N SER A 61 -8.76 3.07 -5.81
CA SER A 61 -9.00 1.62 -5.91
C SER A 61 -10.08 1.29 -6.94
N VAL A 62 -11.20 2.02 -6.92
CA VAL A 62 -12.26 1.88 -7.92
C VAL A 62 -11.76 2.28 -9.31
N PHE A 63 -10.94 3.32 -9.42
CA PHE A 63 -10.29 3.69 -10.67
C PHE A 63 -9.43 2.56 -11.23
N ALA A 64 -8.54 2.00 -10.41
CA ALA A 64 -7.68 0.91 -10.83
C ALA A 64 -8.47 -0.36 -11.20
N LEU A 65 -9.55 -0.66 -10.47
CA LEU A 65 -10.47 -1.74 -10.81
C LEU A 65 -11.19 -1.49 -12.15
N LEU A 66 -11.62 -0.26 -12.44
CA LEU A 66 -12.21 0.09 -13.73
C LEU A 66 -11.24 -0.17 -14.90
N LEU A 67 -9.98 0.25 -14.74
CA LEU A 67 -8.95 0.00 -15.75
C LEU A 67 -8.65 -1.49 -15.91
N PHE A 68 -8.54 -2.21 -14.79
CA PHE A 68 -8.29 -3.64 -14.83
C PHE A 68 -9.45 -4.41 -15.45
N GLY A 69 -10.70 -4.06 -15.12
CA GLY A 69 -11.90 -4.61 -15.74
C GLY A 69 -11.95 -4.36 -17.25
N SER A 70 -11.61 -3.14 -17.69
CA SER A 70 -11.49 -2.82 -19.13
C SER A 70 -10.48 -3.71 -19.85
N HIS A 71 -9.32 -3.94 -19.22
CA HIS A 71 -8.30 -4.82 -19.77
C HIS A 71 -8.76 -6.28 -19.83
N VAL A 72 -9.45 -6.76 -18.78
CA VAL A 72 -10.01 -8.12 -18.71
C VAL A 72 -11.05 -8.32 -19.81
N THR A 73 -11.98 -7.38 -20.00
CA THR A 73 -12.99 -7.47 -21.08
C THR A 73 -12.35 -7.52 -22.47
N ALA A 74 -11.22 -6.84 -22.67
CA ALA A 74 -10.54 -6.81 -23.95
C ALA A 74 -9.66 -8.04 -24.24
N THR A 75 -9.23 -8.77 -23.21
CA THR A 75 -8.27 -9.89 -23.33
C THR A 75 -8.86 -11.25 -23.00
N SER A 76 -10.02 -11.29 -22.33
CA SER A 76 -10.60 -12.52 -21.77
C SER A 76 -11.90 -12.91 -22.48
N GLN A 77 -12.10 -14.23 -22.61
CA GLN A 77 -13.27 -14.82 -23.23
C GLN A 77 -14.34 -15.11 -22.16
N TRP A 78 -15.59 -14.69 -22.38
CA TRP A 78 -16.66 -14.83 -21.38
C TRP A 78 -16.96 -16.26 -20.95
N TYR A 79 -16.68 -17.25 -21.80
CA TYR A 79 -16.99 -18.66 -21.57
C TYR A 79 -15.99 -19.39 -20.67
N VAL A 80 -14.93 -18.74 -20.19
CA VAL A 80 -13.95 -19.37 -19.27
C VAL A 80 -14.62 -19.82 -17.96
N PHE A 81 -15.56 -19.01 -17.46
CA PHE A 81 -16.41 -19.34 -16.31
C PHE A 81 -17.85 -18.96 -16.63
N PRO A 82 -18.68 -19.88 -17.14
CA PRO A 82 -20.07 -19.61 -17.52
C PRO A 82 -21.01 -19.37 -16.33
N ASP A 83 -20.55 -19.64 -15.10
CA ASP A 83 -21.26 -19.42 -13.86
C ASP A 83 -20.84 -18.13 -13.13
N TRP A 84 -21.76 -17.65 -12.29
CA TRP A 84 -21.56 -16.53 -11.37
C TRP A 84 -22.43 -16.77 -10.13
N PRO A 85 -21.94 -16.50 -8.90
CA PRO A 85 -20.68 -15.83 -8.57
C PRO A 85 -19.45 -16.75 -8.56
N LEU A 86 -19.66 -18.07 -8.61
CA LEU A 86 -18.60 -19.08 -8.61
C LEU A 86 -17.86 -19.14 -9.95
N MET A 87 -16.73 -19.84 -9.97
CA MET A 87 -15.85 -20.01 -11.12
C MET A 87 -15.72 -21.51 -11.42
N ASN A 88 -16.69 -22.05 -12.13
CA ASN A 88 -16.98 -23.48 -12.32
C ASN A 88 -17.21 -24.21 -10.99
N GLY A 89 -18.08 -23.66 -10.14
CA GLY A 89 -18.41 -24.23 -8.83
C GLY A 89 -17.35 -24.00 -7.74
N ALA A 90 -16.23 -23.34 -8.05
CA ALA A 90 -15.16 -23.04 -7.10
C ALA A 90 -15.05 -21.54 -6.79
N VAL A 91 -14.74 -21.21 -5.53
CA VAL A 91 -14.36 -19.84 -5.11
C VAL A 91 -12.86 -19.59 -5.34
N PHE A 92 -12.06 -20.66 -5.27
CA PHE A 92 -10.61 -20.63 -5.48
C PHE A 92 -10.19 -21.64 -6.57
N PRO A 93 -10.50 -21.35 -7.85
CA PRO A 93 -10.08 -22.21 -8.95
C PRO A 93 -8.56 -22.17 -9.13
N VAL A 94 -8.02 -23.20 -9.79
CA VAL A 94 -6.61 -23.21 -10.18
C VAL A 94 -6.36 -22.10 -11.20
N LEU A 95 -5.42 -21.22 -10.88
CA LEU A 95 -5.01 -20.13 -11.76
C LEU A 95 -4.21 -20.69 -12.95
N THR A 96 -4.66 -20.34 -14.15
CA THR A 96 -3.98 -20.62 -15.42
C THR A 96 -3.87 -19.32 -16.20
N ASP A 97 -2.99 -19.25 -17.20
CA ASP A 97 -2.85 -18.04 -18.01
C ASP A 97 -4.17 -17.67 -18.71
N ALA A 98 -4.98 -18.66 -19.08
CA ALA A 98 -6.28 -18.48 -19.72
C ALA A 98 -7.37 -17.90 -18.80
N ASN A 99 -7.27 -18.10 -17.47
CA ASN A 99 -8.35 -17.72 -16.53
C ASN A 99 -7.93 -16.68 -15.49
N SER A 100 -6.64 -16.44 -15.32
CA SER A 100 -6.08 -15.66 -14.21
C SER A 100 -6.64 -14.25 -14.14
N ALA A 101 -6.75 -13.55 -15.26
CA ALA A 101 -7.29 -12.19 -15.32
C ALA A 101 -8.73 -12.11 -14.79
N GLN A 102 -9.59 -13.08 -15.14
CA GLN A 102 -10.97 -13.13 -14.66
C GLN A 102 -11.07 -13.44 -13.17
N VAL A 103 -10.30 -14.43 -12.70
CA VAL A 103 -10.27 -14.82 -11.29
C VAL A 103 -9.79 -13.64 -10.44
N LEU A 104 -8.68 -13.02 -10.85
CA LEU A 104 -8.10 -11.87 -10.19
C LEU A 104 -9.06 -10.69 -10.18
N HIS A 105 -9.77 -10.41 -11.29
CA HIS A 105 -10.73 -9.31 -11.33
C HIS A 105 -11.86 -9.50 -10.32
N ARG A 106 -12.39 -10.73 -10.18
CA ARG A 106 -13.43 -11.04 -9.19
C ARG A 106 -12.92 -10.86 -7.76
N TRP A 107 -11.74 -11.39 -7.43
CA TRP A 107 -11.15 -11.21 -6.10
C TRP A 107 -10.83 -9.75 -5.79
N ILE A 108 -10.26 -9.03 -6.76
CA ILE A 108 -9.96 -7.60 -6.63
C ILE A 108 -11.26 -6.81 -6.44
N ALA A 109 -12.33 -7.12 -7.18
CA ALA A 109 -13.63 -6.47 -7.02
C ALA A 109 -14.20 -6.66 -5.61
N VAL A 110 -14.07 -7.86 -5.03
CA VAL A 110 -14.45 -8.11 -3.62
C VAL A 110 -13.62 -7.24 -2.66
N ILE A 111 -12.30 -7.20 -2.84
CA ILE A 111 -11.40 -6.38 -2.01
C ILE A 111 -11.76 -4.89 -2.11
N VAL A 112 -12.00 -4.38 -3.33
CA VAL A 112 -12.41 -2.99 -3.55
C VAL A 112 -13.79 -2.71 -2.95
N GLY A 113 -14.73 -3.66 -3.02
CA GLY A 113 -16.02 -3.54 -2.35
C GLY A 113 -15.89 -3.39 -0.83
N LEU A 114 -14.99 -4.17 -0.21
CA LEU A 114 -14.65 -4.04 1.21
C LEU A 114 -14.02 -2.68 1.53
N ILE A 115 -13.16 -2.15 0.64
CA ILE A 115 -12.57 -0.81 0.77
C ILE A 115 -13.68 0.26 0.73
N VAL A 116 -14.62 0.18 -0.21
CA VAL A 116 -15.75 1.13 -0.30
C VAL A 116 -16.63 1.06 0.95
N ALA A 117 -16.90 -0.15 1.46
CA ALA A 117 -17.62 -0.32 2.73
C ALA A 117 -16.85 0.27 3.93
N ALA A 118 -15.53 0.13 3.96
CA ALA A 118 -14.68 0.73 4.98
C ALA A 118 -14.67 2.28 4.89
N VAL A 119 -14.69 2.85 3.69
CA VAL A 119 -14.85 4.30 3.46
C VAL A 119 -16.18 4.79 4.04
N LEU A 120 -17.28 4.06 3.80
CA LEU A 120 -18.58 4.37 4.40
C LEU A 120 -18.53 4.33 5.93
N LEU A 121 -17.97 3.26 6.50
CA LEU A 121 -17.85 3.12 7.95
C LEU A 121 -17.02 4.26 8.56
N ALA A 122 -15.92 4.63 7.89
CA ALA A 122 -15.09 5.76 8.31
C ALA A 122 -15.84 7.09 8.21
N ALA A 123 -16.62 7.30 7.15
CA ALA A 123 -17.44 8.50 6.98
C ALA A 123 -18.48 8.61 8.11
N TRP A 124 -19.16 7.51 8.41
CA TRP A 124 -20.17 7.46 9.47
C TRP A 124 -19.59 7.68 10.86
N ARG A 125 -18.42 7.12 11.16
CA ARG A 125 -17.76 7.27 12.47
C ARG A 125 -17.07 8.61 12.69
N THR A 126 -16.44 9.16 11.65
CA THR A 126 -15.55 10.35 11.81
C THR A 126 -16.19 11.65 11.33
N GLN A 127 -17.21 11.57 10.47
CA GLN A 127 -17.87 12.73 9.86
C GLN A 127 -19.42 12.70 10.02
N PRO A 128 -19.99 12.26 11.17
CA PRO A 128 -21.43 12.04 11.30
C PRO A 128 -22.28 13.32 11.13
N ARG A 129 -21.69 14.50 11.39
CA ARG A 129 -22.38 15.79 11.33
C ARG A 129 -22.41 16.41 9.92
N THR A 130 -21.59 15.92 8.98
CA THR A 130 -21.57 16.42 7.60
C THR A 130 -22.39 15.53 6.67
N ARG A 131 -23.65 15.93 6.48
CA ARG A 131 -24.62 15.21 5.63
C ARG A 131 -24.12 14.93 4.20
N PRO A 132 -23.44 15.86 3.48
CA PRO A 132 -22.96 15.58 2.13
C PRO A 132 -21.95 14.42 2.06
N ILE A 133 -21.01 14.38 3.01
CA ILE A 133 -19.97 13.33 3.09
C ILE A 133 -20.61 11.95 3.30
N VAL A 134 -21.51 11.82 4.28
CA VAL A 134 -22.17 10.54 4.57
C VAL A 134 -23.07 10.11 3.41
N ARG A 135 -23.82 11.03 2.79
CA ARG A 135 -24.69 10.73 1.63
C ARG A 135 -23.90 10.19 0.44
N LEU A 136 -22.81 10.85 0.06
CA LEU A 136 -21.96 10.41 -1.05
C LEU A 136 -21.36 9.02 -0.77
N ALA A 137 -20.90 8.78 0.46
CA ALA A 137 -20.36 7.47 0.84
C ALA A 137 -21.43 6.37 0.81
N VAL A 138 -22.65 6.64 1.29
CA VAL A 138 -23.79 5.70 1.24
C VAL A 138 -24.17 5.38 -0.19
N LEU A 139 -24.29 6.40 -1.07
CA LEU A 139 -24.65 6.19 -2.47
C LEU A 139 -23.60 5.33 -3.19
N ALA A 140 -22.31 5.62 -3.01
CA ALA A 140 -21.24 4.83 -3.62
C ALA A 140 -21.24 3.37 -3.11
N ALA A 141 -21.42 3.16 -1.81
CA ALA A 141 -21.46 1.83 -1.20
C ALA A 141 -22.72 1.03 -1.60
N ALA A 142 -23.88 1.69 -1.74
CA ALA A 142 -25.13 1.05 -2.14
C ALA A 142 -25.14 0.64 -3.62
N LEU A 143 -24.48 1.42 -4.49
CA LEU A 143 -24.36 1.10 -5.91
C LEU A 143 -23.36 -0.02 -6.19
N PHE A 144 -22.39 -0.27 -5.31
CA PHE A 144 -21.35 -1.28 -5.55
C PHE A 144 -21.89 -2.72 -5.65
N PRO A 145 -22.80 -3.20 -4.77
CA PRO A 145 -23.47 -4.50 -4.96
C PRO A 145 -24.26 -4.58 -6.27
N VAL A 146 -24.93 -3.50 -6.68
CA VAL A 146 -25.66 -3.44 -7.96
C VAL A 146 -24.69 -3.60 -9.13
N GLN A 147 -23.55 -2.91 -9.08
CA GLN A 147 -22.47 -3.04 -10.05
C GLN A 147 -21.93 -4.47 -10.15
N ALA A 148 -21.77 -5.17 -9.02
CA ALA A 148 -21.34 -6.57 -8.99
C ALA A 148 -22.36 -7.52 -9.65
N ILE A 149 -23.66 -7.30 -9.39
CA ILE A 149 -24.75 -8.05 -10.03
C ILE A 149 -24.75 -7.82 -11.55
N VAL A 150 -24.60 -6.58 -12.00
CA VAL A 150 -24.49 -6.26 -13.43
C VAL A 150 -23.23 -6.89 -14.04
N GLY A 151 -22.13 -7.00 -13.27
CA GLY A 151 -20.96 -7.77 -13.67
C GLY A 151 -21.24 -9.27 -13.84
N GLY A 152 -22.10 -9.85 -13.01
CA GLY A 152 -22.59 -11.22 -13.21
C GLY A 152 -23.47 -11.37 -14.46
N LEU A 153 -24.34 -10.40 -14.73
CA LEU A 153 -25.17 -10.37 -15.94
C LEU A 153 -24.34 -10.32 -17.23
N GLN A 154 -23.16 -9.70 -17.21
CA GLN A 154 -22.25 -9.73 -18.35
C GLN A 154 -21.87 -11.17 -18.74
N ILE A 155 -21.63 -12.05 -17.77
CA ILE A 155 -21.31 -13.46 -18.03
C ILE A 155 -22.55 -14.19 -18.55
N LEU A 156 -23.69 -14.02 -17.84
CA LEU A 156 -24.95 -14.72 -18.15
C LEU A 156 -25.55 -14.34 -19.51
N THR A 157 -25.21 -13.16 -20.03
CA THR A 157 -25.70 -12.67 -21.33
C THR A 157 -24.66 -12.78 -22.45
N GLY A 158 -23.53 -13.45 -22.21
CA GLY A 158 -22.47 -13.59 -23.21
C GLY A 158 -21.86 -12.27 -23.66
N LEU A 159 -21.65 -11.34 -22.73
CA LEU A 159 -21.14 -9.99 -22.96
C LEU A 159 -22.00 -9.14 -23.91
N SER A 160 -23.32 -9.20 -23.79
CA SER A 160 -24.22 -8.35 -24.56
C SER A 160 -23.88 -6.86 -24.42
N GLY A 161 -23.99 -6.07 -25.49
CA GLY A 161 -23.53 -4.66 -25.51
C GLY A 161 -24.21 -3.77 -24.45
N TRP A 162 -25.47 -4.04 -24.11
CA TRP A 162 -26.17 -3.27 -23.08
C TRP A 162 -25.65 -3.58 -21.67
N THR A 163 -25.29 -4.83 -21.35
CA THR A 163 -24.69 -5.17 -20.05
C THR A 163 -23.30 -4.59 -19.89
N GLN A 164 -22.48 -4.62 -20.95
CA GLN A 164 -21.16 -3.98 -20.95
C GLN A 164 -21.29 -2.47 -20.70
N THR A 165 -22.21 -1.81 -21.40
CA THR A 165 -22.45 -0.36 -21.27
C THR A 165 -22.94 -0.01 -19.87
N LEU A 166 -23.91 -0.77 -19.34
CA LEU A 166 -24.47 -0.55 -18.01
C LEU A 166 -23.40 -0.77 -16.92
N HIS A 167 -22.59 -1.81 -17.04
CA HIS A 167 -21.50 -2.08 -16.10
C HIS A 167 -20.47 -0.96 -16.09
N LEU A 168 -20.04 -0.48 -17.27
CA LEU A 168 -19.10 0.62 -17.36
C LEU A 168 -19.69 1.92 -16.78
N ALA A 169 -20.95 2.23 -17.11
CA ALA A 169 -21.63 3.43 -16.66
C ALA A 169 -21.80 3.47 -15.13
N LEU A 170 -22.28 2.38 -14.53
CA LEU A 170 -22.44 2.27 -13.07
C LEU A 170 -21.08 2.36 -12.36
N GLY A 171 -20.05 1.70 -12.90
CA GLY A 171 -18.70 1.81 -12.37
C GLY A 171 -18.17 3.25 -12.40
N ALA A 172 -18.39 3.98 -13.50
CA ALA A 172 -18.02 5.39 -13.63
C ALA A 172 -18.79 6.29 -12.63
N VAL A 173 -20.08 6.02 -12.39
CA VAL A 173 -20.89 6.75 -11.40
C VAL A 173 -20.36 6.52 -9.98
N ILE A 174 -20.08 5.27 -9.60
CA ILE A 174 -19.49 4.95 -8.29
C ILE A 174 -18.17 5.70 -8.11
N TRP A 175 -17.32 5.68 -9.14
CA TRP A 175 -16.05 6.39 -9.10
C TRP A 175 -16.24 7.91 -8.97
N ALA A 176 -17.14 8.52 -9.74
CA ALA A 176 -17.45 9.94 -9.66
C ALA A 176 -17.99 10.35 -8.28
N LEU A 177 -18.84 9.52 -7.66
CA LEU A 177 -19.31 9.73 -6.29
C LEU A 177 -18.17 9.71 -5.26
N LEU A 178 -17.19 8.82 -5.43
CA LEU A 178 -16.01 8.76 -4.57
C LEU A 178 -15.08 9.97 -4.80
N VAL A 179 -14.91 10.43 -6.04
CA VAL A 179 -14.18 11.68 -6.32
C VAL A 179 -14.90 12.89 -5.71
N ALA A 180 -16.24 12.94 -5.77
CA ALA A 180 -17.03 13.96 -5.10
C ALA A 180 -16.83 13.89 -3.58
N LEU A 181 -16.83 12.69 -2.99
CA LEU A 181 -16.58 12.47 -1.58
C LEU A 181 -15.20 13.00 -1.15
N VAL A 182 -14.15 12.70 -1.93
CA VAL A 182 -12.80 13.25 -1.72
C VAL A 182 -12.83 14.76 -1.76
N SER A 183 -13.42 15.33 -2.81
CA SER A 183 -13.48 16.77 -3.06
C SER A 183 -14.18 17.50 -1.92
N VAL A 184 -15.40 17.08 -1.58
CA VAL A 184 -16.20 17.65 -0.49
C VAL A 184 -15.50 17.47 0.85
N SER A 185 -14.90 16.29 1.13
CA SER A 185 -14.19 16.10 2.39
C SER A 185 -12.99 17.02 2.55
N TYR A 186 -12.24 17.23 1.45
CA TYR A 186 -11.11 18.15 1.42
C TYR A 186 -11.60 19.58 1.66
N LEU A 187 -12.61 20.02 0.91
CA LEU A 187 -13.14 21.38 0.98
C LEU A 187 -13.75 21.66 2.35
N GLU A 188 -14.47 20.71 2.96
CA GLU A 188 -15.00 20.90 4.32
C GLU A 188 -13.96 20.91 5.41
N ALA A 189 -12.89 20.13 5.28
CA ALA A 189 -11.76 20.25 6.20
C ALA A 189 -11.11 21.64 6.12
N ARG A 190 -11.34 22.39 5.03
CA ARG A 190 -10.75 23.71 4.76
C ARG A 190 -11.70 24.90 4.97
N SER A 191 -13.00 24.67 5.07
CA SER A 191 -14.02 25.71 5.31
C SER A 191 -14.25 26.01 6.81
N ARG A 192 -14.09 25.01 7.68
CA ARG A 192 -14.55 24.99 9.09
C ARG A 192 -13.87 25.94 10.10
N ILE A 193 -13.09 26.93 9.68
CA ILE A 193 -12.58 27.98 10.60
C ILE A 193 -13.38 29.28 10.49
N ASN A 194 -14.08 29.53 9.39
CA ASN A 194 -14.82 30.79 9.25
C ASN A 194 -16.06 30.87 10.14
N GLU A 195 -16.73 29.76 10.47
CA GLU A 195 -17.96 29.80 11.28
C GLU A 195 -17.71 30.06 12.78
N THR A 196 -16.63 29.53 13.36
CA THR A 196 -16.35 29.74 14.80
C THR A 196 -15.80 31.14 15.08
N ALA A 197 -15.16 31.79 14.11
CA ALA A 197 -14.74 33.19 14.24
C ALA A 197 -15.92 34.18 14.08
N ASP A 198 -16.95 33.83 13.30
CA ASP A 198 -18.14 34.67 13.11
C ASP A 198 -19.22 34.48 14.19
N THR A 199 -19.25 33.33 14.88
CA THR A 199 -20.29 33.04 15.91
C THR A 199 -19.91 33.44 17.32
N THR A 200 -18.61 33.50 17.65
CA THR A 200 -18.15 34.15 18.87
C THR A 200 -17.74 35.57 18.49
N GLY A 201 -18.61 36.56 18.74
CA GLY A 201 -18.29 37.99 18.65
C GLY A 201 -17.21 38.46 19.64
N GLU A 202 -16.21 37.63 19.93
CA GLU A 202 -15.00 37.99 20.64
C GLU A 202 -13.94 38.40 19.61
N THR A 203 -14.09 39.66 19.21
CA THR A 203 -13.01 40.60 18.93
C THR A 203 -11.62 40.00 18.72
N ALA A 204 -11.17 40.11 17.46
CA ALA A 204 -9.82 39.88 16.98
C ALA A 204 -8.73 40.80 17.61
N THR A 205 -8.94 41.30 18.83
CA THR A 205 -8.04 42.20 19.54
C THR A 205 -7.36 41.54 20.76
N ALA A 206 -7.73 40.32 21.14
CA ALA A 206 -7.22 39.67 22.37
C ALA A 206 -6.17 38.56 22.16
N ARG A 207 -5.67 38.34 20.92
CA ARG A 207 -4.65 37.31 20.64
C ARG A 207 -3.28 37.85 20.23
N HIS A 208 -3.04 39.13 20.49
CA HIS A 208 -1.76 39.78 20.18
C HIS A 208 -0.87 40.03 21.41
N ILE A 209 -1.14 39.36 22.54
CA ILE A 209 -0.34 39.46 23.76
C ILE A 209 0.20 38.07 24.12
N GLU A 210 1.51 38.02 24.32
CA GLU A 210 2.36 36.88 24.71
C GLU A 210 2.64 35.79 23.64
N ARG A 211 3.32 36.22 22.57
CA ARG A 211 4.46 35.44 22.03
C ARG A 211 5.73 36.23 22.33
N ASP A 212 6.08 36.27 23.61
CA ASP A 212 7.38 36.76 24.04
C ASP A 212 8.44 35.70 23.69
N ASP A 213 9.37 36.12 22.82
CA ASP A 213 10.79 35.85 22.89
C ASP A 213 11.25 34.42 23.23
N VAL A 214 10.94 33.49 22.33
CA VAL A 214 11.78 32.30 22.12
C VAL A 214 12.33 32.35 20.70
N ASP A 215 13.54 32.89 20.57
CA ASP A 215 14.49 32.70 19.47
C ASP A 215 13.90 32.77 18.06
N ALA A 216 13.40 33.95 17.68
CA ALA A 216 12.99 34.28 16.31
C ALA A 216 14.18 34.51 15.34
N GLU A 217 15.43 34.37 15.80
CA GLU A 217 16.62 34.66 14.99
C GLU A 217 17.05 33.52 14.03
N ASP A 218 16.53 32.29 14.13
CA ASP A 218 16.98 31.15 13.28
C ASP A 218 16.02 30.78 12.12
N LEU A 219 14.93 31.53 11.91
CA LEU A 219 13.91 31.19 10.90
C LEU A 219 14.07 31.90 9.53
N SER A 220 15.13 32.69 9.34
CA SER A 220 15.21 33.66 8.23
C SER A 220 16.24 33.35 7.14
N THR A 221 17.05 32.28 7.25
CA THR A 221 17.92 31.87 6.13
C THR A 221 17.10 31.17 5.05
N PRO A 222 17.04 31.68 3.80
CA PRO A 222 16.36 30.98 2.70
C PRO A 222 17.03 29.62 2.49
N ARG A 223 16.25 28.55 2.66
CA ARG A 223 16.75 27.19 2.42
C ARG A 223 17.24 27.07 0.99
N THR A 224 18.44 26.53 0.83
CA THR A 224 19.01 26.22 -0.47
C THR A 224 18.18 25.14 -1.18
N ARG A 225 18.22 25.11 -2.52
CA ARG A 225 17.54 24.05 -3.31
C ARG A 225 17.98 22.64 -2.87
N LYS A 226 19.24 22.49 -2.48
CA LYS A 226 19.81 21.22 -2.00
C LYS A 226 19.16 20.75 -0.70
N GLU A 227 18.92 21.66 0.24
CA GLU A 227 18.25 21.35 1.51
C GLU A 227 16.78 20.96 1.28
N ILE A 228 16.09 21.67 0.39
CA ILE A 228 14.70 21.33 0.02
C ILE A 228 14.64 19.92 -0.58
N VAL A 229 15.47 19.62 -1.59
CA VAL A 229 15.50 18.29 -2.22
C VAL A 229 15.84 17.22 -1.18
N ARG A 230 16.84 17.46 -0.33
CA ARG A 230 17.21 16.53 0.75
C ARG A 230 16.05 16.26 1.69
N ALA A 231 15.27 17.28 2.04
CA ALA A 231 14.11 17.14 2.91
C ALA A 231 13.02 16.26 2.28
N TYR A 232 12.71 16.44 0.99
CA TYR A 232 11.76 15.58 0.27
C TYR A 232 12.28 14.14 0.09
N VAL A 233 13.56 13.96 -0.23
CA VAL A 233 14.18 12.62 -0.30
C VAL A 233 14.16 11.93 1.06
N ALA A 234 14.32 12.67 2.16
CA ALA A 234 14.23 12.09 3.50
C ALA A 234 12.81 11.57 3.82
N LEU A 235 11.76 12.17 3.26
CA LEU A 235 10.37 11.70 3.43
C LEU A 235 10.13 10.32 2.78
N THR A 236 10.87 9.95 1.73
CA THR A 236 10.70 8.66 1.05
C THR A 236 11.36 7.49 1.79
N LYS A 237 12.27 7.78 2.74
CA LYS A 237 13.03 6.80 3.56
C LYS A 237 13.80 5.77 2.69
N PRO A 238 14.81 6.19 1.91
CA PRO A 238 15.49 5.33 0.92
C PRO A 238 16.09 4.04 1.50
N ARG A 239 16.61 4.08 2.74
CA ARG A 239 17.13 2.88 3.43
C ARG A 239 16.08 1.80 3.66
N ILE A 240 14.82 2.18 3.86
CA ILE A 240 13.72 1.21 3.99
C ILE A 240 13.40 0.63 2.62
N ILE A 241 13.41 1.46 1.58
CA ILE A 241 13.16 1.04 0.20
C ILE A 241 14.19 0.01 -0.24
N GLU A 242 15.48 0.26 0.01
CA GLU A 242 16.57 -0.68 -0.32
C GLU A 242 16.29 -2.10 0.22
N LEU A 243 15.83 -2.20 1.47
CA LEU A 243 15.47 -3.48 2.08
C LEU A 243 14.28 -4.16 1.39
N LEU A 244 13.32 -3.39 0.87
CA LEU A 244 12.20 -3.92 0.09
C LEU A 244 12.68 -4.45 -1.27
N LEU A 245 13.60 -3.73 -1.95
CA LEU A 245 14.14 -4.12 -3.26
C LEU A 245 14.94 -5.43 -3.20
N VAL A 246 15.63 -5.70 -2.08
CA VAL A 246 16.36 -6.95 -1.83
C VAL A 246 15.46 -8.18 -1.95
N THR A 247 14.17 -8.06 -1.63
CA THR A 247 13.24 -9.20 -1.74
C THR A 247 12.55 -9.29 -3.11
N THR A 248 12.43 -8.16 -3.82
CA THR A 248 11.81 -8.10 -5.15
C THR A 248 12.64 -8.81 -6.22
N VAL A 249 13.94 -8.50 -6.35
CA VAL A 249 14.76 -9.03 -7.46
C VAL A 249 14.86 -10.56 -7.41
N PRO A 250 15.16 -11.21 -6.27
CA PRO A 250 15.20 -12.67 -6.22
C PRO A 250 13.85 -13.32 -6.50
N ALA A 251 12.73 -12.68 -6.14
CA ALA A 251 11.40 -13.14 -6.53
C ALA A 251 11.21 -13.09 -8.06
N MET A 252 11.71 -12.04 -8.73
CA MET A 252 11.70 -11.93 -10.20
C MET A 252 12.60 -12.98 -10.88
N VAL A 253 13.75 -13.28 -10.27
CA VAL A 253 14.64 -14.35 -10.75
C VAL A 253 13.93 -15.70 -10.66
N LEU A 254 13.31 -16.01 -9.52
CA LEU A 254 12.53 -17.24 -9.37
C LEU A 254 11.35 -17.31 -10.35
N ALA A 255 10.63 -16.20 -10.51
CA ALA A 255 9.48 -16.09 -11.41
C ALA A 255 9.86 -16.32 -12.89
N ALA A 256 11.10 -16.02 -13.29
CA ALA A 256 11.57 -16.26 -14.65
C ALA A 256 11.48 -17.74 -15.08
N ARG A 257 11.51 -18.69 -14.12
CA ARG A 257 11.29 -20.12 -14.41
C ARG A 257 9.90 -20.41 -14.99
N ALA A 258 8.91 -19.58 -14.68
CA ALA A 258 7.55 -19.73 -15.19
C ALA A 258 7.40 -19.15 -16.61
N VAL A 259 8.42 -18.47 -17.15
CA VAL A 259 8.42 -17.89 -18.50
C VAL A 259 9.66 -18.36 -19.27
N PRO A 260 9.70 -19.64 -19.71
CA PRO A 260 10.85 -20.17 -20.44
C PRO A 260 11.16 -19.34 -21.70
N GLY A 261 12.43 -19.01 -21.91
CA GLY A 261 12.88 -18.26 -23.08
C GLY A 261 12.75 -16.74 -22.99
N ILE A 262 12.41 -16.18 -21.81
CA ILE A 262 12.44 -14.73 -21.60
C ILE A 262 13.84 -14.17 -21.94
N GLN A 263 13.91 -13.22 -22.87
CA GLN A 263 15.19 -12.64 -23.26
C GLN A 263 15.75 -11.80 -22.10
N LEU A 264 17.06 -11.91 -21.87
CA LEU A 264 17.74 -11.16 -20.79
C LEU A 264 17.46 -9.66 -20.85
N GLY A 265 17.43 -9.08 -22.06
CA GLY A 265 17.11 -7.65 -22.25
C GLY A 265 15.70 -7.29 -21.76
N HIS A 266 14.71 -8.14 -22.02
CA HIS A 266 13.34 -7.92 -21.54
C HIS A 266 13.22 -8.14 -20.03
N TRP A 267 13.88 -9.17 -19.47
CA TRP A 267 13.91 -9.37 -18.02
C TRP A 267 14.58 -8.20 -17.28
N LEU A 268 15.68 -7.66 -17.82
CA LEU A 268 16.34 -6.47 -17.29
C LEU A 268 15.44 -5.23 -17.36
N TRP A 269 14.73 -5.04 -18.47
CA TRP A 269 13.73 -3.99 -18.62
C TRP A 269 12.66 -4.06 -17.53
N LEU A 270 12.03 -5.24 -17.36
CA LEU A 270 11.02 -5.46 -16.33
C LEU A 270 11.58 -5.21 -14.93
N THR A 271 12.80 -5.68 -14.67
CA THR A 271 13.49 -5.49 -13.38
C THR A 271 13.70 -4.01 -13.09
N VAL A 272 14.27 -3.24 -14.01
CA VAL A 272 14.52 -1.81 -13.82
C VAL A 272 13.21 -1.06 -13.55
N TRP A 273 12.18 -1.24 -14.38
CA TRP A 273 10.93 -0.51 -14.21
C TRP A 273 10.12 -0.96 -12.99
N THR A 274 10.21 -2.22 -12.60
CA THR A 274 9.61 -2.71 -11.35
C THR A 274 10.28 -2.10 -10.13
N LEU A 275 11.62 -1.97 -10.13
CA LEU A 275 12.36 -1.34 -9.03
C LEU A 275 12.09 0.16 -8.96
N VAL A 276 12.01 0.85 -10.10
CA VAL A 276 11.64 2.28 -10.17
C VAL A 276 10.21 2.47 -9.65
N GLY A 277 9.24 1.74 -10.18
CA GLY A 277 7.84 1.81 -9.76
C GLY A 277 7.65 1.45 -8.29
N GLY A 278 8.30 0.38 -7.81
CA GLY A 278 8.29 -0.04 -6.41
C GLY A 278 8.93 0.98 -5.48
N THR A 279 10.03 1.62 -5.89
CA THR A 279 10.67 2.70 -5.14
C THR A 279 9.74 3.91 -5.00
N LEU A 280 9.09 4.32 -6.08
CA LEU A 280 8.13 5.42 -6.07
C LEU A 280 6.91 5.09 -5.18
N ALA A 281 6.41 3.85 -5.25
CA ALA A 281 5.28 3.39 -4.43
C ALA A 281 5.64 3.38 -2.93
N ALA A 282 6.80 2.82 -2.57
CA ALA A 282 7.28 2.85 -1.19
C ALA A 282 7.54 4.28 -0.70
N GLY A 283 8.09 5.14 -1.56
CA GLY A 283 8.28 6.57 -1.28
C GLY A 283 6.97 7.31 -1.02
N SER A 284 5.94 7.03 -1.81
CA SER A 284 4.57 7.53 -1.63
C SER A 284 4.03 7.16 -0.25
N ALA A 285 4.05 5.87 0.07
CA ALA A 285 3.55 5.33 1.32
C ALA A 285 4.30 5.92 2.53
N ASN A 286 5.63 6.08 2.43
CA ASN A 286 6.47 6.67 3.48
C ASN A 286 6.22 8.18 3.67
N ALA A 287 6.05 8.94 2.59
CA ALA A 287 5.78 10.38 2.68
C ALA A 287 4.42 10.64 3.33
N ILE A 288 3.38 9.90 2.93
CA ILE A 288 2.04 9.99 3.52
C ILE A 288 2.07 9.52 4.98
N ASN A 289 2.82 8.46 5.30
CA ASN A 289 3.02 8.01 6.67
C ASN A 289 3.67 9.09 7.54
N CYS A 290 4.71 9.78 7.06
CA CYS A 290 5.32 10.89 7.80
C CYS A 290 4.34 12.04 8.02
N TYR A 291 3.49 12.36 7.04
CA TYR A 291 2.41 13.34 7.21
C TYR A 291 1.44 12.93 8.32
N LEU A 292 1.00 11.66 8.33
CA LEU A 292 0.04 11.15 9.30
C LEU A 292 0.62 11.01 10.71
N ASP A 293 1.91 10.75 10.83
CA ASP A 293 2.64 10.55 12.08
C ASP A 293 3.28 11.82 12.65
N ARG A 294 3.12 12.98 11.99
CA ARG A 294 3.81 14.23 12.36
C ARG A 294 3.60 14.66 13.82
N ASP A 295 2.44 14.37 14.39
CA ASP A 295 2.06 14.66 15.77
C ASP A 295 2.82 13.78 16.77
N ILE A 296 2.88 12.48 16.52
CA ILE A 296 3.59 11.53 17.39
C ILE A 296 5.10 11.54 17.19
N ASP A 297 5.57 11.92 15.99
CA ASP A 297 7.00 12.01 15.70
C ASP A 297 7.69 13.13 16.51
N LEU A 298 6.94 14.17 16.92
CA LEU A 298 7.45 15.22 17.82
C LEU A 298 7.83 14.68 19.21
N LEU A 299 7.18 13.60 19.65
CA LEU A 299 7.32 13.03 20.99
C LEU A 299 8.48 12.01 21.09
N MET A 300 9.06 11.59 19.96
CA MET A 300 10.07 10.54 19.92
C MET A 300 11.45 11.12 19.59
N ALA A 301 12.45 10.83 20.43
CA ALA A 301 13.81 11.37 20.29
C ALA A 301 14.43 11.10 18.91
N ARG A 302 14.13 9.94 18.32
CA ARG A 302 14.61 9.53 17.00
C ARG A 302 13.96 10.29 15.84
N THR A 303 12.69 10.68 15.97
CA THR A 303 11.89 11.16 14.82
C THR A 303 11.53 12.63 14.90
N ARG A 304 11.75 13.29 16.05
CA ARG A 304 11.56 14.74 16.24
C ARG A 304 12.39 15.63 15.30
N ARG A 305 13.46 15.09 14.69
CA ARG A 305 14.31 15.77 13.70
C ARG A 305 13.94 15.45 12.25
N ARG A 306 12.81 14.78 11.99
CA ARG A 306 12.36 14.52 10.62
C ARG A 306 11.87 15.80 9.96
N PRO A 307 11.84 15.86 8.61
CA PRO A 307 11.50 17.09 7.88
C PRO A 307 10.16 17.73 8.25
N LEU A 308 9.15 16.93 8.63
CA LEU A 308 7.84 17.44 9.01
C LEU A 308 7.79 17.97 10.46
N PRO A 309 8.20 17.21 11.48
CA PRO A 309 8.37 17.70 12.85
C PRO A 309 9.32 18.91 12.98
N ALA A 310 10.37 18.96 12.15
CA ALA A 310 11.34 20.05 12.14
C ALA A 310 10.90 21.27 11.30
N HIS A 311 9.66 21.27 10.77
CA HIS A 311 9.13 22.33 9.90
C HIS A 311 10.03 22.64 8.68
N GLU A 312 10.75 21.63 8.18
CA GLU A 312 11.55 21.70 6.96
C GLU A 312 10.68 21.63 5.69
N VAL A 313 9.59 20.89 5.77
CA VAL A 313 8.61 20.72 4.69
C VAL A 313 7.21 21.01 5.22
N ASP A 314 6.46 21.80 4.46
CA ASP A 314 5.05 22.04 4.75
C ASP A 314 4.24 20.72 4.67
N PRO A 315 3.38 20.40 5.67
CA PRO A 315 2.59 19.17 5.68
C PRO A 315 1.74 18.94 4.43
N GLU A 316 1.21 20.01 3.83
CA GLU A 316 0.36 19.92 2.66
C GLU A 316 1.18 19.54 1.43
N ARG A 317 2.36 20.16 1.28
CA ARG A 317 3.27 19.80 0.19
C ARG A 317 3.79 18.38 0.35
N ALA A 318 4.01 17.91 1.56
CA ALA A 318 4.42 16.52 1.83
C ALA A 318 3.33 15.51 1.42
N VAL A 319 2.06 15.78 1.71
CA VAL A 319 0.97 14.85 1.32
C VAL A 319 0.73 14.89 -0.19
N VAL A 320 0.78 16.07 -0.82
CA VAL A 320 0.68 16.20 -2.29
C VAL A 320 1.82 15.46 -2.96
N PHE A 321 3.05 15.60 -2.45
CA PHE A 321 4.22 14.86 -2.93
C PHE A 321 4.01 13.35 -2.82
N GLY A 322 3.53 12.86 -1.68
CA GLY A 322 3.22 11.45 -1.49
C GLY A 322 2.16 10.92 -2.48
N ILE A 323 1.06 11.65 -2.68
CA ILE A 323 0.01 11.27 -3.64
C ILE A 323 0.56 11.28 -5.08
N ALA A 324 1.32 12.30 -5.46
CA ALA A 324 1.94 12.39 -6.77
C ALA A 324 2.89 11.23 -7.04
N LEU A 325 3.75 10.87 -6.07
CA LEU A 325 4.61 9.69 -6.19
C LEU A 325 3.81 8.40 -6.40
N GLY A 326 2.67 8.24 -5.73
CA GLY A 326 1.81 7.06 -5.87
C GLY A 326 1.16 6.98 -7.26
N ALA A 327 0.69 8.11 -7.78
CA ALA A 327 0.13 8.19 -9.14
C ALA A 327 1.20 7.91 -10.21
N ILE A 328 2.41 8.47 -10.04
CA ILE A 328 3.54 8.20 -10.94
C ILE A 328 3.95 6.72 -10.85
N ALA A 329 4.01 6.15 -9.64
CA ALA A 329 4.32 4.73 -9.45
C ALA A 329 3.33 3.82 -10.18
N PHE A 330 2.03 4.11 -10.06
CA PHE A 330 0.98 3.35 -10.76
C PHE A 330 1.13 3.48 -12.28
N ALA A 331 1.37 4.69 -12.79
CA ALA A 331 1.59 4.91 -14.23
C ALA A 331 2.83 4.18 -14.73
N VAL A 332 3.96 4.27 -14.01
CA VAL A 332 5.21 3.60 -14.36
C VAL A 332 5.03 2.08 -14.42
N LEU A 333 4.42 1.48 -13.39
CA LEU A 333 4.17 0.04 -13.38
C LEU A 333 3.16 -0.36 -14.45
N GLY A 334 2.10 0.44 -14.66
CA GLY A 334 1.04 0.13 -15.61
C GLY A 334 1.51 0.17 -17.06
N PHE A 335 2.35 1.15 -17.43
CA PHE A 335 2.84 1.31 -18.81
C PHE A 335 4.10 0.51 -19.13
N PHE A 336 5.03 0.37 -18.17
CA PHE A 336 6.34 -0.24 -18.45
C PHE A 336 6.48 -1.68 -17.93
N VAL A 337 5.54 -2.15 -17.11
CA VAL A 337 5.57 -3.50 -16.51
C VAL A 337 4.28 -4.25 -16.85
N ASN A 338 3.21 -4.06 -16.06
CA ASN A 338 1.86 -4.52 -16.34
C ASN A 338 0.88 -3.96 -15.30
N LEU A 339 -0.42 -4.03 -15.62
CA LEU A 339 -1.48 -3.47 -14.78
C LEU A 339 -1.66 -4.23 -13.46
N LEU A 340 -1.35 -5.54 -13.42
CA LEU A 340 -1.41 -6.33 -12.19
C LEU A 340 -0.38 -5.85 -11.16
N ALA A 341 0.88 -5.66 -11.58
CA ALA A 341 1.93 -5.10 -10.74
C ALA A 341 1.58 -3.68 -10.25
N ALA A 342 1.00 -2.85 -11.12
CA ALA A 342 0.52 -1.52 -10.76
C ALA A 342 -0.57 -1.56 -9.68
N PHE A 343 -1.54 -2.46 -9.83
CA PHE A 343 -2.60 -2.65 -8.83
C PHE A 343 -2.06 -3.17 -7.50
N LEU A 344 -1.17 -4.15 -7.51
CA LEU A 344 -0.52 -4.65 -6.29
C LEU A 344 0.31 -3.57 -5.59
N GLY A 345 0.98 -2.70 -6.35
CA GLY A 345 1.69 -1.53 -5.82
C GLY A 345 0.74 -0.53 -5.16
N LEU A 346 -0.40 -0.24 -5.79
CA LEU A 346 -1.45 0.61 -5.20
C LEU A 346 -2.02 0.00 -3.92
N LEU A 347 -2.29 -1.31 -3.93
CA LEU A 347 -2.75 -2.06 -2.77
C LEU A 347 -1.72 -2.01 -1.63
N ALA A 348 -0.43 -2.09 -1.93
CA ALA A 348 0.64 -1.96 -0.93
C ALA A 348 0.68 -0.57 -0.29
N ILE A 349 0.62 0.50 -1.10
CA ILE A 349 0.54 1.89 -0.60
C ILE A 349 -0.65 2.03 0.35
N ALA A 350 -1.79 1.52 -0.09
CA ALA A 350 -3.03 1.64 0.63
C ALA A 350 -3.08 0.89 1.94
N PHE A 351 -2.63 -0.36 1.92
CA PHE A 351 -2.56 -1.18 3.11
C PHE A 351 -1.63 -0.51 4.12
N TYR A 352 -0.51 0.06 3.67
CA TYR A 352 0.40 0.79 4.55
C TYR A 352 -0.19 2.09 5.12
N VAL A 353 -0.87 2.88 4.29
CA VAL A 353 -1.42 4.18 4.69
C VAL A 353 -2.71 4.02 5.50
N VAL A 354 -3.70 3.32 4.96
CA VAL A 354 -5.03 3.21 5.56
C VAL A 354 -5.04 2.15 6.65
N VAL A 355 -4.72 0.90 6.32
CA VAL A 355 -4.84 -0.22 7.25
C VAL A 355 -3.80 -0.08 8.37
N TYR A 356 -2.53 0.05 8.04
CA TYR A 356 -1.49 0.20 9.05
C TYR A 356 -1.51 1.59 9.71
N THR A 357 -1.23 2.66 8.97
CA THR A 357 -0.93 3.97 9.60
C THR A 357 -2.16 4.62 10.27
N ILE A 358 -3.32 4.63 9.61
CA ILE A 358 -4.53 5.28 10.15
C ILE A 358 -5.27 4.36 11.12
N LEU A 359 -5.56 3.11 10.73
CA LEU A 359 -6.45 2.24 11.50
C LEU A 359 -5.73 1.52 12.64
N LEU A 360 -4.65 0.80 12.35
CA LEU A 360 -4.08 -0.16 13.30
C LEU A 360 -3.01 0.44 14.21
N LYS A 361 -2.13 1.29 13.68
CA LYS A 361 -0.91 1.75 14.36
C LYS A 361 -1.17 2.28 15.78
N ARG A 362 -2.27 3.02 15.95
CA ARG A 362 -2.64 3.68 17.22
C ARG A 362 -3.72 2.94 18.02
N SER A 363 -4.24 1.81 17.54
CA SER A 363 -5.43 1.17 18.12
C SER A 363 -5.21 -0.24 18.64
N THR A 364 -4.16 -0.94 18.22
CA THR A 364 -3.96 -2.36 18.58
C THR A 364 -2.49 -2.76 18.69
N PRO A 365 -2.13 -3.67 19.62
CA PRO A 365 -0.81 -4.30 19.66
C PRO A 365 -0.50 -5.23 18.48
N GLN A 366 -1.52 -5.60 17.68
CA GLN A 366 -1.35 -6.37 16.44
C GLN A 366 -1.02 -5.49 15.22
N ASN A 367 -0.70 -4.22 15.45
CA ASN A 367 -0.44 -3.25 14.39
C ASN A 367 0.67 -3.66 13.41
N ILE A 368 1.77 -4.21 13.89
CA ILE A 368 2.90 -4.68 13.08
C ILE A 368 2.58 -5.98 12.37
N VAL A 369 1.85 -6.90 13.01
CA VAL A 369 1.53 -8.20 12.41
C VAL A 369 0.66 -7.99 11.20
N ILE A 370 -0.50 -7.36 11.38
CA ILE A 370 -1.43 -7.12 10.27
C ILE A 370 -0.82 -6.10 9.31
N GLY A 371 -0.26 -4.99 9.83
CA GLY A 371 0.37 -3.93 9.04
C GLY A 371 1.55 -4.39 8.18
N GLY A 372 2.23 -5.47 8.59
CA GLY A 372 3.35 -6.08 7.88
C GLY A 372 3.00 -6.60 6.50
N ALA A 373 1.72 -6.86 6.20
CA ALA A 373 1.27 -7.30 4.88
C ALA A 373 1.68 -6.33 3.76
N ALA A 374 1.66 -5.02 4.00
CA ALA A 374 2.12 -4.05 3.00
C ALA A 374 3.61 -4.22 2.67
N GLY A 375 4.45 -4.46 3.69
CA GLY A 375 5.88 -4.69 3.53
C GLY A 375 6.22 -6.05 2.90
N ALA A 376 5.27 -6.99 2.89
CA ALA A 376 5.41 -8.32 2.33
C ALA A 376 4.97 -8.43 0.85
N LEU A 377 4.36 -7.38 0.28
CA LEU A 377 3.95 -7.36 -1.13
C LEU A 377 5.06 -7.22 -2.18
N PRO A 378 6.27 -6.65 -1.93
CA PRO A 378 7.28 -6.49 -2.98
C PRO A 378 7.66 -7.78 -3.73
N PRO A 379 7.85 -8.95 -3.09
CA PRO A 379 8.05 -10.21 -3.81
C PRO A 379 6.89 -10.60 -4.73
N VAL A 380 5.64 -10.31 -4.33
CA VAL A 380 4.44 -10.60 -5.14
C VAL A 380 4.38 -9.67 -6.35
N ILE A 381 4.71 -8.38 -6.15
CA ILE A 381 4.80 -7.40 -7.23
C ILE A 381 5.89 -7.81 -8.22
N GLY A 382 7.07 -8.23 -7.72
CA GLY A 382 8.15 -8.74 -8.56
C GLY A 382 7.76 -9.99 -9.35
N TRP A 383 7.10 -10.95 -8.71
CA TRP A 383 6.58 -12.12 -9.42
C TRP A 383 5.61 -11.74 -10.53
N ALA A 384 4.59 -10.94 -10.19
CA ALA A 384 3.58 -10.47 -11.13
C ALA A 384 4.17 -9.64 -12.28
N ALA A 385 5.25 -8.91 -12.02
CA ALA A 385 5.97 -8.17 -13.05
C ALA A 385 6.53 -9.09 -14.16
N VAL A 386 7.01 -10.29 -13.78
CA VAL A 386 7.60 -11.25 -14.73
C VAL A 386 6.54 -12.16 -15.36
N THR A 387 5.59 -12.67 -14.58
CA THR A 387 4.65 -13.69 -15.04
C THR A 387 3.29 -13.14 -15.49
N GLY A 388 2.95 -11.90 -15.15
CA GLY A 388 1.62 -11.35 -15.37
C GLY A 388 0.51 -11.97 -14.50
N ASN A 389 0.85 -12.83 -13.53
CA ASN A 389 -0.09 -13.51 -12.63
C ASN A 389 0.45 -13.56 -11.18
N VAL A 390 -0.32 -14.14 -10.25
CA VAL A 390 0.15 -14.42 -8.87
C VAL A 390 0.20 -15.93 -8.65
N GLY A 391 1.42 -16.48 -8.56
CA GLY A 391 1.65 -17.90 -8.31
C GLY A 391 1.75 -18.25 -6.82
N VAL A 392 1.60 -19.54 -6.51
CA VAL A 392 1.80 -20.06 -5.14
C VAL A 392 3.18 -19.71 -4.55
N PRO A 393 4.30 -19.79 -5.30
CA PRO A 393 5.59 -19.38 -4.76
C PRO A 393 5.63 -17.90 -4.34
N ALA A 394 4.97 -17.00 -5.08
CA ALA A 394 4.86 -15.59 -4.69
C ALA A 394 4.11 -15.41 -3.36
N LEU A 395 3.04 -16.19 -3.14
CA LEU A 395 2.31 -16.17 -1.86
C LEU A 395 3.13 -16.71 -0.70
N LEU A 396 4.00 -17.70 -0.95
CA LEU A 396 4.94 -18.18 0.07
C LEU A 396 6.05 -17.17 0.37
N LEU A 397 6.57 -16.45 -0.64
CA LEU A 397 7.51 -15.35 -0.43
C LEU A 397 6.86 -14.20 0.35
N PHE A 398 5.61 -13.87 0.04
CA PHE A 398 4.79 -12.96 0.84
C PHE A 398 4.69 -13.45 2.28
N ALA A 399 4.29 -14.70 2.49
CA ALA A 399 4.15 -15.27 3.83
C ALA A 399 5.48 -15.24 4.59
N LEU A 400 6.60 -15.55 3.92
CA LEU A 400 7.93 -15.49 4.51
C LEU A 400 8.27 -14.09 5.03
N VAL A 401 8.09 -13.04 4.21
CA VAL A 401 8.33 -11.64 4.63
C VAL A 401 7.31 -11.20 5.69
N PHE A 402 6.05 -11.62 5.54
CA PHE A 402 4.97 -11.32 6.48
C PHE A 402 5.28 -11.86 7.88
N TYR A 403 5.66 -13.14 8.01
CA TYR A 403 6.00 -13.75 9.30
C TYR A 403 7.40 -13.41 9.80
N TRP A 404 8.30 -12.92 8.93
CA TRP A 404 9.56 -12.30 9.33
C TRP A 404 9.36 -10.92 9.98
N THR A 405 8.30 -10.21 9.61
CA THR A 405 8.03 -8.83 10.08
C THR A 405 7.89 -8.75 11.61
N PRO A 406 7.09 -9.60 12.30
CA PRO A 406 6.93 -9.51 13.75
C PRO A 406 8.23 -9.78 14.53
N PRO A 407 9.00 -10.87 14.29
CA PRO A 407 10.30 -11.07 14.93
C PRO A 407 11.27 -9.89 14.73
N HIS A 408 11.30 -9.32 13.53
CA HIS A 408 12.14 -8.17 13.21
C HIS A 408 11.72 -6.90 13.96
N PHE A 409 10.46 -6.49 13.82
CA PHE A 409 9.98 -5.22 14.36
C PHE A 409 9.75 -5.25 15.87
N TRP A 410 9.37 -6.39 16.44
CA TRP A 410 9.24 -6.49 17.89
C TRP A 410 10.61 -6.50 18.59
N ALA A 411 11.64 -7.07 17.96
CA ALA A 411 13.00 -6.93 18.45
C ALA A 411 13.46 -5.45 18.43
N LEU A 412 13.11 -4.70 17.38
CA LEU A 412 13.35 -3.26 17.36
C LEU A 412 12.54 -2.53 18.45
N SER A 413 11.26 -2.86 18.60
CA SER A 413 10.35 -2.15 19.50
C SER A 413 10.67 -2.39 20.97
N LEU A 414 11.28 -3.52 21.34
CA LEU A 414 11.86 -3.73 22.66
C LEU A 414 12.90 -2.66 23.01
N ARG A 415 13.78 -2.31 22.06
CA ARG A 415 14.79 -1.25 22.26
C ARG A 415 14.19 0.14 22.39
N ILE A 416 13.18 0.45 21.57
CA ILE A 416 12.56 1.79 21.52
C ILE A 416 11.20 1.83 22.23
N ARG A 417 11.01 0.95 23.22
CA ARG A 417 9.75 0.81 23.97
C ARG A 417 9.34 2.13 24.64
N LYS A 418 10.30 2.83 25.25
CA LYS A 418 10.07 4.11 25.94
C LYS A 418 9.55 5.19 24.97
N ASP A 419 10.11 5.30 23.78
CA ASP A 419 9.64 6.22 22.75
C ASP A 419 8.19 5.91 22.33
N TYR A 420 7.83 4.63 22.17
CA TYR A 420 6.47 4.23 21.83
C TYR A 420 5.48 4.50 22.96
N ALA A 421 5.88 4.26 24.21
CA ALA A 421 5.07 4.59 25.37
C ALA A 421 4.82 6.10 25.49
N ALA A 422 5.86 6.92 25.31
CA ALA A 422 5.75 8.38 25.32
C ALA A 422 4.82 8.91 24.23
N ALA A 423 4.81 8.29 23.06
CA ALA A 423 3.93 8.63 21.95
C ALA A 423 2.53 8.01 22.02
N GLY A 424 2.21 7.25 23.08
CA GLY A 424 0.92 6.58 23.24
C GLY A 424 0.63 5.51 22.19
N VAL A 425 1.65 4.94 21.56
CA VAL A 425 1.48 3.89 20.54
C VAL A 425 1.41 2.53 21.24
N PRO A 426 0.31 1.77 21.12
CA PRO A 426 0.10 0.52 21.83
C PRO A 426 0.90 -0.64 21.20
N MET A 427 2.23 -0.52 21.14
CA MET A 427 3.10 -1.59 20.63
C MET A 427 3.09 -2.79 21.59
N LEU A 428 3.26 -4.01 21.07
CA LEU A 428 3.21 -5.24 21.88
C LEU A 428 4.06 -5.18 23.17
N PRO A 429 5.34 -4.72 23.17
CA PRO A 429 6.10 -4.62 24.42
C PRO A 429 5.65 -3.52 25.39
N VAL A 430 4.87 -2.54 24.92
CA VAL A 430 4.26 -1.49 25.76
C VAL A 430 3.02 -2.03 26.46
N VAL A 431 2.22 -2.83 25.76
CA VAL A 431 0.93 -3.34 26.27
C VAL A 431 1.09 -4.65 27.05
N CYS A 432 1.86 -5.60 26.51
CA CYS A 432 1.98 -6.96 27.04
C CYS A 432 3.33 -7.24 27.72
N GLY A 433 4.23 -6.25 27.75
CA GLY A 433 5.55 -6.37 28.39
C GLY A 433 6.57 -7.18 27.59
N ILE A 434 7.78 -7.28 28.17
CA ILE A 434 8.93 -7.95 27.55
C ILE A 434 8.73 -9.47 27.46
N PRO A 435 8.30 -10.20 28.51
CA PRO A 435 8.21 -11.66 28.45
C PRO A 435 7.29 -12.16 27.32
N GLU A 436 6.08 -11.61 27.21
CA GLU A 436 5.15 -12.00 26.15
C GLU A 436 5.66 -11.60 24.76
N THR A 437 6.28 -10.42 24.62
CA THR A 437 6.87 -10.01 23.34
C THR A 437 7.97 -10.97 22.89
N THR A 438 8.87 -11.38 23.78
CA THR A 438 9.96 -12.31 23.43
C THR A 438 9.43 -13.71 23.12
N ARG A 439 8.37 -14.16 23.79
CA ARG A 439 7.65 -15.39 23.47
C ARG A 439 7.05 -15.33 22.07
N GLN A 440 6.35 -14.24 21.73
CA GLN A 440 5.75 -14.04 20.41
C GLN A 440 6.81 -13.98 19.29
N ILE A 441 7.94 -13.31 19.54
CA ILE A 441 9.10 -13.36 18.63
C ILE A 441 9.52 -14.81 18.35
N GLY A 442 9.61 -15.65 19.38
CA GLY A 442 9.92 -17.08 19.24
C GLY A 442 8.90 -17.83 18.39
N LEU A 443 7.60 -17.70 18.70
CA LEU A 443 6.52 -18.39 17.97
C LEU A 443 6.47 -18.00 16.49
N TYR A 444 6.58 -16.71 16.18
CA TYR A 444 6.60 -16.23 14.80
C TYR A 444 7.87 -16.66 14.06
N THR A 445 9.01 -16.76 14.74
CA THR A 445 10.25 -17.30 14.15
C THR A 445 10.09 -18.77 13.75
N ILE A 446 9.42 -19.59 14.56
CA ILE A 446 9.12 -21.00 14.22
C ILE A 446 8.29 -21.06 12.94
N LEU A 447 7.22 -20.27 12.86
CA LEU A 447 6.35 -20.24 11.69
C LEU A 447 7.07 -19.75 10.43
N MET A 448 7.88 -18.69 10.56
CA MET A 448 8.72 -18.18 9.47
C MET A 448 9.69 -19.24 8.94
N VAL A 449 10.37 -19.98 9.82
CA VAL A 449 11.29 -21.06 9.42
C VAL A 449 10.52 -22.21 8.75
N ALA A 450 9.38 -22.61 9.29
CA ALA A 450 8.54 -23.63 8.66
C ALA A 450 8.13 -23.23 7.23
N ILE A 451 7.72 -21.97 7.02
CA ILE A 451 7.37 -21.45 5.69
C ILE A 451 8.58 -21.44 4.75
N SER A 452 9.77 -21.10 5.24
CA SER A 452 10.99 -21.18 4.43
C SER A 452 11.29 -22.62 3.96
N LEU A 453 11.01 -23.62 4.79
CA LEU A 453 11.17 -25.03 4.41
C LEU A 453 10.05 -25.53 3.48
N ILE A 454 8.82 -25.04 3.65
CA ILE A 454 7.72 -25.32 2.71
C ILE A 454 8.06 -24.77 1.31
N LEU A 455 8.68 -23.59 1.23
CA LEU A 455 9.13 -23.02 -0.04
C LEU A 455 10.14 -23.91 -0.77
N PHE A 456 10.96 -24.69 -0.06
CA PHE A 456 11.86 -25.66 -0.71
C PHE A 456 11.08 -26.66 -1.57
N ALA A 457 10.03 -27.26 -0.99
CA ALA A 457 9.19 -28.23 -1.69
C ALA A 457 8.32 -27.59 -2.78
N VAL A 458 7.60 -26.51 -2.44
CA VAL A 458 6.62 -25.88 -3.34
C VAL A 458 7.28 -25.08 -4.46
N GLY A 459 8.38 -24.39 -4.15
CA GLY A 459 9.15 -23.61 -5.11
C GLY A 459 10.08 -24.44 -5.99
N ARG A 460 10.18 -25.76 -5.74
CA ARG A 460 11.15 -26.67 -6.38
C ARG A 460 12.57 -26.10 -6.29
N MET A 461 12.97 -25.77 -5.08
CA MET A 461 14.31 -25.27 -4.79
C MET A 461 15.29 -26.44 -4.72
N GLY A 462 16.56 -26.13 -4.98
CA GLY A 462 17.68 -27.03 -4.91
C GLY A 462 18.38 -27.04 -3.55
N PRO A 463 19.52 -27.75 -3.48
CA PRO A 463 20.25 -27.94 -2.22
C PRO A 463 20.88 -26.65 -1.69
N VAL A 464 21.22 -25.68 -2.54
CA VAL A 464 21.83 -24.41 -2.10
C VAL A 464 20.83 -23.65 -1.22
N TYR A 465 19.58 -23.57 -1.66
CA TYR A 465 18.51 -22.97 -0.87
C TYR A 465 18.23 -23.77 0.41
N LEU A 466 18.14 -25.10 0.34
CA LEU A 466 17.81 -25.92 1.51
C LEU A 466 18.84 -25.77 2.63
N VAL A 467 20.13 -25.84 2.30
CA VAL A 467 21.22 -25.65 3.27
C VAL A 467 21.17 -24.25 3.86
N ALA A 468 20.98 -23.22 3.03
CA ALA A 468 20.84 -21.85 3.51
C ALA A 468 19.64 -21.69 4.45
N ALA A 469 18.47 -22.23 4.10
CA ALA A 469 17.25 -22.15 4.91
C ALA A 469 17.42 -22.84 6.27
N LEU A 470 18.04 -24.02 6.31
CA LEU A 470 18.31 -24.76 7.55
C LEU A 470 19.30 -24.03 8.46
N VAL A 471 20.43 -23.57 7.91
CA VAL A 471 21.48 -22.89 8.68
C VAL A 471 20.99 -21.54 9.18
N LEU A 472 20.47 -20.71 8.28
CA LEU A 472 20.00 -19.36 8.62
C LEU A 472 18.79 -19.42 9.57
N GLY A 473 17.85 -20.33 9.32
CA GLY A 473 16.67 -20.54 10.16
C GLY A 473 17.02 -21.10 11.53
N GLY A 474 17.91 -22.08 11.61
CA GLY A 474 18.39 -22.64 12.88
C GLY A 474 19.11 -21.61 13.75
N LEU A 475 19.94 -20.76 13.14
CA LEU A 475 20.59 -19.65 13.83
C LEU A 475 19.59 -18.59 14.31
N PHE A 476 18.51 -18.32 13.55
CA PHE A 476 17.44 -17.42 13.98
C PHE A 476 16.71 -18.00 15.19
N LEU A 477 16.29 -19.27 15.11
CA LEU A 477 15.60 -19.98 16.19
C LEU A 477 16.43 -19.98 17.47
N ARG A 478 17.73 -20.24 17.37
CA ARG A 478 18.65 -20.21 18.52
C ARG A 478 18.69 -18.82 19.18
N GLN A 479 18.74 -17.75 18.39
CA GLN A 479 18.74 -16.38 18.92
C GLN A 479 17.38 -15.99 19.52
N ALA A 480 16.28 -16.35 18.87
CA ALA A 480 14.93 -16.10 19.36
C ALA A 480 14.67 -16.84 20.68
N TRP A 481 15.10 -18.11 20.78
CA TRP A 481 15.02 -18.89 22.00
C TRP A 481 15.91 -18.34 23.12
N ALA A 482 17.15 -17.91 22.80
CA ALA A 482 18.02 -17.26 23.78
C ALA A 482 17.44 -15.94 24.30
N LEU A 483 16.78 -15.17 23.43
CA LEU A 483 16.07 -13.95 23.83
C LEU A 483 14.86 -14.27 24.72
N TRP A 484 14.07 -15.28 24.37
CA TRP A 484 12.92 -15.70 25.16
C TRP A 484 13.30 -16.16 26.58
N ARG A 485 14.37 -16.96 26.72
CA ARG A 485 14.86 -17.39 28.05
C ARG A 485 15.37 -16.26 28.95
N ARG A 486 15.72 -15.12 28.36
CA ARG A 486 16.24 -13.94 29.09
C ARG A 486 15.22 -12.80 29.14
N GLY A 487 13.96 -13.08 28.80
CA GLY A 487 12.88 -12.09 28.71
C GLY A 487 12.50 -11.44 30.04
N ASP A 488 12.92 -12.02 31.17
CA ASP A 488 12.64 -11.50 32.51
C ASP A 488 13.59 -10.36 32.93
N SER A 489 14.77 -10.27 32.30
CA SER A 489 15.73 -9.18 32.53
C SER A 489 15.60 -8.11 31.44
N GLU A 490 15.30 -6.87 31.83
CA GLU A 490 15.15 -5.75 30.90
C GLU A 490 16.47 -5.43 30.15
N GLU A 491 17.61 -5.54 30.82
CA GLU A 491 18.91 -5.25 30.24
C GLU A 491 19.35 -6.34 29.25
N GLU A 492 19.23 -7.62 29.65
CA GLU A 492 19.63 -8.75 28.81
C GLU A 492 18.73 -8.91 27.58
N SER A 493 17.42 -8.67 27.75
CA SER A 493 16.45 -8.70 26.66
C SER A 493 16.70 -7.59 25.65
N THR A 494 17.11 -6.38 26.09
CA THR A 494 17.47 -5.30 25.17
C THR A 494 18.70 -5.64 24.33
N ALA A 495 19.75 -6.18 24.95
CA ALA A 495 20.96 -6.60 24.22
C ALA A 495 20.67 -7.76 23.24
N GLY A 496 19.87 -8.73 23.67
CA GLY A 496 19.40 -9.84 22.82
C GLY A 496 18.55 -9.37 21.64
N ALA A 497 17.64 -8.43 21.88
CA ALA A 497 16.76 -7.86 20.86
C ALA A 497 17.55 -7.10 19.77
N ILE A 498 18.61 -6.37 20.14
CA ILE A 498 19.48 -5.71 19.16
C ILE A 498 20.21 -6.73 18.28
N ARG A 499 20.73 -7.82 18.87
CA ARG A 499 21.40 -8.89 18.11
C ARG A 499 20.42 -9.56 17.14
N LEU A 500 19.23 -9.92 17.62
CA LEU A 500 18.18 -10.54 16.79
C LEU A 500 17.74 -9.60 15.67
N TYR A 501 17.54 -8.31 15.97
CA TYR A 501 17.17 -7.30 14.97
C TYR A 501 18.21 -7.20 13.86
N ARG A 502 19.50 -7.13 14.18
CA ARG A 502 20.56 -7.11 13.17
C ARG A 502 20.60 -8.41 12.37
N TYR A 503 20.53 -9.54 13.06
CA TYR A 503 20.53 -10.85 12.41
C TYR A 503 19.35 -11.05 11.48
N SER A 504 18.15 -10.56 11.84
CA SER A 504 16.96 -10.68 11.02
C SER A 504 17.09 -9.99 9.66
N ILE A 505 17.85 -8.90 9.56
CA ILE A 505 18.16 -8.24 8.28
C ILE A 505 19.07 -9.16 7.45
N SER A 506 20.17 -9.63 8.05
CA SER A 506 21.09 -10.57 7.39
C SER A 506 20.39 -11.86 6.96
N TYR A 507 19.52 -12.42 7.79
CA TYR A 507 18.71 -13.60 7.49
C TYR A 507 17.89 -13.38 6.22
N LEU A 508 17.13 -12.28 6.15
CA LEU A 508 16.25 -12.02 5.02
C LEU A 508 17.07 -11.81 3.74
N THR A 509 18.13 -11.00 3.81
CA THR A 509 19.02 -10.73 2.67
C THR A 509 19.68 -12.01 2.16
N LEU A 510 20.28 -12.82 3.04
CA LEU A 510 21.01 -14.02 2.64
C LEU A 510 20.06 -15.13 2.15
N LEU A 511 18.88 -15.27 2.76
CA LEU A 511 17.89 -16.26 2.32
C LEU A 511 17.34 -15.91 0.93
N PHE A 512 17.01 -14.64 0.67
CA PHE A 512 16.59 -14.21 -0.67
C PHE A 512 17.72 -14.28 -1.70
N ALA A 513 18.97 -13.99 -1.32
CA ALA A 513 20.11 -14.25 -2.18
C ALA A 513 20.26 -15.74 -2.52
N ALA A 514 20.06 -16.64 -1.54
CA ALA A 514 20.07 -18.08 -1.76
C ALA A 514 18.98 -18.53 -2.74
N ILE A 515 17.78 -17.94 -2.68
CA ILE A 515 16.71 -18.19 -3.66
C ILE A 515 17.19 -17.84 -5.08
N ALA A 516 17.76 -16.65 -5.28
CA ALA A 516 18.24 -16.23 -6.59
C ALA A 516 19.39 -17.13 -7.10
N ILE A 517 20.40 -17.39 -6.26
CA ILE A 517 21.57 -18.19 -6.62
C ILE A 517 21.15 -19.62 -6.97
N ASP A 518 20.36 -20.27 -6.12
CA ASP A 518 19.86 -21.62 -6.35
C ASP A 518 19.00 -21.68 -7.61
N THR A 519 18.22 -20.62 -7.88
CA THR A 519 17.44 -20.49 -9.11
C THR A 519 18.31 -20.56 -10.36
N LEU A 520 19.37 -19.76 -10.38
CA LEU A 520 20.31 -19.66 -11.50
C LEU A 520 21.18 -20.91 -11.65
N VAL A 521 21.61 -21.51 -10.53
CA VAL A 521 22.40 -22.76 -10.54
C VAL A 521 21.60 -23.89 -11.16
N LEU A 522 20.35 -24.08 -10.75
CA LEU A 522 19.49 -25.11 -11.34
C LEU A 522 19.25 -24.83 -12.83
N ALA A 523 18.99 -23.58 -13.22
CA ALA A 523 18.82 -23.24 -14.64
C ALA A 523 20.07 -23.54 -15.49
N ALA A 524 21.27 -23.46 -14.92
CA ALA A 524 22.53 -23.79 -15.58
C ALA A 524 22.78 -25.31 -15.67
N LEU A 525 22.18 -26.10 -14.79
CA LEU A 525 22.36 -27.57 -14.74
C LEU A 525 21.38 -28.33 -15.65
N GLY A 526 20.40 -27.65 -16.25
CA GLY A 526 19.34 -28.23 -17.09
C GLY A 526 18.11 -28.58 -16.27
#